data_AF-A0A0B7NK94-F1
#
_entry.id   AF-A0A0B7NK94-F1
#
_cell.length_a   1.000
_cell.length_b   1.000
_cell.length_c   1.000
_cell.angle_alpha   90.00
_cell.angle_beta   90.00
_cell.angle_gamma   90.00
#
_symmetry.space_group_name_H-M   'P 1'
#
loop_
_entity.id
_entity.type
_entity.pdbx_description
1 polymer ?
#
loop_
_entity_poly.entity_id
_entity_poly.type
_entity_poly.pdbx_seq_one_letter_code
_entity_poly.pdbx_strand_id
1 'polypeptide(L)'
;MLYIRPQEYYANLARKLNESELAKTSRVADICLASSIEADDDSSYVSGLVNTGNTCFMNSVLQALSSLPHLHSYLERVSHVATGVPLPVTRSLLKTIRSLTVPLYRRSSFRPVDIVTALSSNRRVISREQQDAQEFFQLVSSAVDAEGQLIAKTEQLGGGLRDLLSQTALKGVIRPQWGAIRHFSFNNIQLNVPNKYTTTLEECLSQFTSMEYLQDAACRKCSFEATVKALTAEIESLKQHPSRKQKNDTKTKRETVVKLVSLERSKQEIEHRLRRGRIEEENDHDKVPLLRSVASMSSKHVMLAKPPKILCLHISRSAFLSTGAIYKNTCQILFPEYLDVSPFSTNGVLHTQPTIPISTLNENGADKGFYYRLMSVVVHYGSHSFGHFVAFKRRIYADQCKCYQCAGVDLSAKEKAEDWKCQNSWYRISDSKVDECSIEDVKRSNPYMLLYELMNQDDMDARDQEDEDEDQDQEWNDEEQGVKDSMTDFETGARTDNASTTTNTNAYNVYNNIPTDDAAKEALRIATALMMEDQKQ
;
A
#
# COMPACT_ATOMS: atom_id res chain seq x y z
N MET A 1 -6.02 30.69 39.75
CA MET A 1 -5.99 29.56 38.79
C MET A 1 -5.45 30.10 37.46
N LEU A 2 -4.21 29.77 37.10
CA LEU A 2 -3.66 30.11 35.79
C LEU A 2 -4.33 29.20 34.76
N TYR A 3 -5.15 29.79 33.88
CA TYR A 3 -5.74 29.10 32.73
C TYR A 3 -4.61 28.83 31.72
N ILE A 4 -3.89 27.72 31.89
CA ILE A 4 -2.90 27.28 30.90
C ILE A 4 -3.68 26.93 29.63
N ARG A 5 -3.35 27.57 28.51
CA ARG A 5 -3.98 27.24 27.22
C ARG A 5 -3.69 25.75 26.92
N PRO A 6 -4.67 24.95 26.45
CA PRO A 6 -4.46 23.52 26.19
C PRO A 6 -3.21 23.22 25.37
N GLN A 7 -2.88 24.08 24.41
CA GLN A 7 -1.68 23.95 23.59
C GLN A 7 -0.36 24.11 24.37
N GLU A 8 -0.30 25.02 25.34
CA GLU A 8 0.87 25.20 26.22
C GLU A 8 1.02 24.02 27.18
N TYR A 9 -0.10 23.45 27.64
CA TYR A 9 -0.10 22.24 28.47
C TYR A 9 0.52 21.06 27.71
N TYR A 10 0.04 20.78 26.50
CA TYR A 10 0.56 19.69 25.67
C TYR A 10 1.98 19.95 25.18
N ALA A 11 2.37 21.19 24.86
CA ALA A 11 3.75 21.52 24.51
C ALA A 11 4.73 21.23 25.66
N ASN A 12 4.35 21.56 26.89
CA ASN A 12 5.15 21.21 28.07
C ASN A 12 5.24 19.70 28.29
N LEU A 13 4.15 18.97 28.06
CA LEU A 13 4.12 17.52 28.19
C LEU A 13 4.98 16.84 27.11
N ALA A 14 4.92 17.32 25.87
CA ALA A 14 5.76 16.84 24.77
C ALA A 14 7.24 17.09 25.03
N ARG A 15 7.61 18.26 25.57
CA ARG A 15 9.00 18.55 25.98
C ARG A 15 9.47 17.56 27.06
N LYS A 16 8.65 17.33 28.09
CA LYS A 16 8.95 16.34 29.15
C LYS A 16 9.08 14.93 28.58
N LEU A 17 8.23 14.55 27.63
CA LEU A 17 8.30 13.24 26.97
C LEU A 17 9.61 13.08 26.21
N ASN A 18 10.02 14.09 25.42
CA ASN A 18 11.28 14.06 24.67
C ASN A 18 12.52 13.92 25.57
N GLU A 19 12.46 14.48 26.77
CA GLU A 19 13.53 14.39 27.77
C GLU A 19 13.50 13.08 28.56
N SER A 20 12.40 12.32 28.51
CA SER A 20 12.17 11.12 29.31
C SER A 20 12.99 9.91 28.86
N GLU A 21 13.12 8.93 29.77
CA GLU A 21 13.70 7.62 29.46
C GLU A 21 12.93 6.91 28.33
N LEU A 22 11.60 7.03 28.28
CA LEU A 22 10.80 6.42 27.21
C LEU A 22 11.18 6.96 25.83
N ALA A 23 11.52 8.24 25.71
CA ALA A 23 11.96 8.78 24.43
C ALA A 23 13.40 8.42 24.10
N LYS A 24 14.28 8.10 25.07
CA LYS A 24 15.73 7.94 24.87
C LYS A 24 16.23 6.50 24.91
N THR A 25 15.52 5.60 25.59
CA THR A 25 15.93 4.21 25.80
C THR A 25 14.87 3.22 25.34
N SER A 26 15.32 2.08 24.81
CA SER A 26 14.41 1.01 24.35
C SER A 26 13.73 0.27 25.50
N ARG A 27 14.34 0.24 26.68
CA ARG A 27 13.90 -0.55 27.84
C ARG A 27 12.48 -0.25 28.32
N VAL A 28 12.06 1.02 28.26
CA VAL A 28 10.72 1.44 28.77
C VAL A 28 9.62 1.16 27.74
N ALA A 29 9.97 1.09 26.45
CA ALA A 29 9.03 0.82 25.37
C ALA A 29 8.73 -0.67 25.23
N ASP A 30 9.67 -1.51 25.65
CA ASP A 30 9.66 -2.96 25.49
C ASP A 30 8.87 -3.63 26.64
N ILE A 31 7.54 -3.62 26.49
CA ILE A 31 6.62 -4.27 27.43
C ILE A 31 6.76 -5.79 27.29
N CYS A 32 6.91 -6.49 28.41
CA CYS A 32 6.98 -7.94 28.39
C CYS A 32 5.63 -8.55 27.98
N LEU A 33 5.65 -9.45 27.01
CA LEU A 33 4.49 -10.23 26.56
C LEU A 33 4.41 -11.60 27.26
N ALA A 34 5.49 -12.04 27.91
CA ALA A 34 5.46 -13.27 28.69
C ALA A 34 4.44 -13.12 29.82
N SER A 35 3.45 -14.01 29.81
CA SER A 35 2.43 -14.08 30.83
C SER A 35 2.37 -15.50 31.37
N SER A 36 1.88 -15.66 32.58
CA SER A 36 1.57 -16.96 33.18
C SER A 36 0.30 -17.60 32.60
N ILE A 37 -0.37 -16.92 31.66
CA ILE A 37 -1.46 -17.45 30.85
C ILE A 37 -0.82 -18.08 29.62
N GLU A 38 -1.11 -19.35 29.38
CA GLU A 38 -0.70 -20.02 28.15
C GLU A 38 -1.28 -19.26 26.96
N ALA A 39 -0.48 -19.06 25.93
CA ALA A 39 -0.88 -18.24 24.78
C ALA A 39 -2.16 -18.74 24.09
N ASP A 40 -2.47 -20.03 24.27
CA ASP A 40 -3.61 -20.76 23.73
C ASP A 40 -4.84 -20.77 24.63
N ASP A 41 -4.81 -20.13 25.80
CA ASP A 41 -5.99 -20.06 26.67
C ASP A 41 -7.02 -19.08 26.08
N ASP A 42 -8.08 -19.61 25.48
CA ASP A 42 -9.21 -18.85 24.91
C ASP A 42 -9.87 -17.91 25.93
N SER A 43 -9.65 -18.09 27.23
CA SER A 43 -10.21 -17.21 28.27
C SER A 43 -9.44 -15.91 28.51
N SER A 44 -8.34 -15.66 27.79
CA SER A 44 -7.52 -14.47 28.00
C SER A 44 -8.15 -13.20 27.41
N TYR A 45 -8.14 -12.12 28.19
CA TYR A 45 -8.61 -10.80 27.76
C TYR A 45 -7.46 -9.94 27.25
N VAL A 46 -7.77 -8.98 26.37
CA VAL A 46 -6.86 -7.87 26.01
C VAL A 46 -7.40 -6.54 26.52
N SER A 47 -6.52 -5.54 26.61
CA SER A 47 -6.91 -4.21 27.09
C SER A 47 -7.72 -3.42 26.06
N GLY A 48 -8.77 -2.76 26.52
CA GLY A 48 -9.45 -1.67 25.80
C GLY A 48 -8.75 -0.32 25.97
N LEU A 49 -9.23 0.70 25.27
CA LEU A 49 -8.76 2.09 25.38
C LEU A 49 -9.89 3.00 25.86
N VAL A 50 -9.63 3.81 26.89
CA VAL A 50 -10.65 4.72 27.45
C VAL A 50 -10.96 5.83 26.45
N ASN A 51 -12.23 6.04 26.14
CA ASN A 51 -12.67 7.19 25.34
C ASN A 51 -12.64 8.47 26.17
N THR A 52 -11.94 9.50 25.70
CA THR A 52 -11.71 10.73 26.48
C THR A 52 -12.43 11.95 25.89
N GLY A 53 -13.48 11.72 25.11
CA GLY A 53 -14.26 12.73 24.42
C GLY A 53 -13.95 12.73 22.93
N ASN A 54 -14.62 11.84 22.19
CA ASN A 54 -14.49 11.63 20.74
C ASN A 54 -13.15 11.05 20.27
N THR A 55 -12.51 10.20 21.07
CA THR A 55 -11.21 9.58 20.71
C THR A 55 -11.33 8.20 20.03
N CYS A 56 -12.54 7.77 19.66
CA CYS A 56 -12.75 6.44 19.08
C CYS A 56 -12.05 6.25 17.73
N PHE A 57 -11.87 7.31 16.93
CA PHE A 57 -11.10 7.28 15.69
C PHE A 57 -9.63 6.87 15.94
N MET A 58 -9.02 7.36 17.02
CA MET A 58 -7.66 7.01 17.42
C MET A 58 -7.62 5.62 18.07
N ASN A 59 -8.55 5.35 18.98
CA ASN A 59 -8.59 4.09 19.71
C ASN A 59 -8.73 2.89 18.76
N SER A 60 -9.62 2.99 17.77
CA SER A 60 -9.80 1.94 16.75
C SER A 60 -8.54 1.71 15.92
N VAL A 61 -7.85 2.76 15.48
CA VAL A 61 -6.59 2.62 14.73
C VAL A 61 -5.48 2.01 15.58
N LEU A 62 -5.30 2.46 16.83
CA LEU A 62 -4.28 1.88 17.73
C LEU A 62 -4.54 0.40 18.01
N GLN A 63 -5.81 0.00 18.18
CA GLN A 63 -6.19 -1.40 18.31
C GLN A 63 -5.90 -2.19 17.03
N ALA A 64 -6.24 -1.64 15.87
CA ALA A 64 -6.01 -2.28 14.59
C ALA A 64 -4.50 -2.45 14.28
N LEU A 65 -3.68 -1.47 14.64
CA LEU A 65 -2.21 -1.55 14.53
C LEU A 65 -1.59 -2.57 15.50
N SER A 66 -2.24 -2.84 16.64
CA SER A 66 -1.70 -3.77 17.64
C SER A 66 -1.70 -5.23 17.21
N SER A 67 -2.51 -5.60 16.22
CA SER A 67 -2.56 -6.96 15.68
C SER A 67 -1.60 -7.17 14.49
N LEU A 68 -0.55 -6.35 14.37
CA LEU A 68 0.40 -6.38 13.25
C LEU A 68 1.79 -6.86 13.70
N PRO A 69 2.09 -8.16 13.64
CA PRO A 69 3.41 -8.73 13.94
C PRO A 69 4.60 -8.00 13.28
N HIS A 70 4.47 -7.66 12.01
CA HIS A 70 5.52 -6.97 11.27
C HIS A 70 5.79 -5.57 11.83
N LEU A 71 4.75 -4.89 12.32
CA LEU A 71 4.87 -3.58 12.95
C LEU A 71 5.57 -3.66 14.30
N HIS A 72 5.19 -4.62 15.15
CA HIS A 72 5.88 -4.87 16.44
C HIS A 72 7.37 -5.07 16.22
N SER A 73 7.71 -6.01 15.33
CA SER A 73 9.09 -6.37 15.01
C SER A 73 9.90 -5.19 14.46
N TYR A 74 9.28 -4.34 13.64
CA TYR A 74 9.95 -3.15 13.11
C TYR A 74 10.20 -2.10 14.18
N LEU A 75 9.17 -1.73 14.95
CA LEU A 75 9.30 -0.69 15.97
C LEU A 75 10.28 -1.11 17.07
N GLU A 76 10.32 -2.39 17.42
CA GLU A 76 11.30 -2.97 18.33
C GLU A 76 12.73 -2.83 17.79
N ARG A 77 12.99 -3.27 16.55
CA ARG A 77 14.32 -3.12 15.91
C ARG A 77 14.76 -1.66 15.88
N VAL A 78 13.89 -0.75 15.47
CA VAL A 78 14.17 0.69 15.40
C VAL A 78 14.47 1.25 16.79
N SER A 79 13.66 0.89 17.78
CA SER A 79 13.84 1.32 19.17
C SER A 79 15.19 0.88 19.74
N HIS A 80 15.62 -0.36 19.43
CA HIS A 80 16.89 -0.91 19.91
C HIS A 80 18.11 -0.30 19.24
N VAL A 81 18.12 -0.16 17.92
CA VAL A 81 19.31 0.35 17.22
C VAL A 81 19.57 1.81 17.55
N ALA A 82 18.51 2.61 17.69
CA ALA A 82 18.61 4.04 17.95
C ALA A 82 18.69 4.40 19.45
N THR A 83 19.44 3.62 20.24
CA THR A 83 19.68 3.93 21.66
C THR A 83 20.36 5.30 21.82
N GLY A 84 19.81 6.18 22.65
CA GLY A 84 20.32 7.54 22.87
C GLY A 84 19.78 8.60 21.90
N VAL A 85 19.11 8.21 20.81
CA VAL A 85 18.36 9.14 19.95
C VAL A 85 16.93 9.28 20.49
N PRO A 86 16.39 10.51 20.63
CA PRO A 86 15.02 10.72 21.07
C PRO A 86 14.02 10.28 19.99
N LEU A 87 13.24 9.23 20.27
CA LEU A 87 12.21 8.66 19.41
C LEU A 87 10.85 8.58 20.15
N PRO A 88 10.28 9.73 20.53
CA PRO A 88 9.05 9.78 21.33
C PRO A 88 7.86 9.07 20.68
N VAL A 89 7.68 9.15 19.36
CA VAL A 89 6.53 8.56 18.66
C VAL A 89 6.70 7.05 18.54
N THR A 90 7.84 6.59 18.00
CA THR A 90 8.13 5.16 17.77
C THR A 90 8.06 4.37 19.08
N ARG A 91 8.69 4.87 20.14
CA ARG A 91 8.73 4.19 21.45
C ARG A 91 7.39 4.23 22.17
N SER A 92 6.65 5.34 22.08
CA SER A 92 5.30 5.42 22.65
C SER A 92 4.29 4.53 21.91
N LEU A 93 4.41 4.42 20.59
CA LEU A 93 3.60 3.53 19.78
C LEU A 93 3.89 2.07 20.14
N LEU A 94 5.17 1.66 20.16
CA LEU A 94 5.60 0.32 20.55
C LEU A 94 5.05 -0.08 21.93
N LYS A 95 5.22 0.79 22.93
CA LYS A 95 4.69 0.60 24.28
C LYS A 95 3.18 0.38 24.26
N THR A 96 2.46 1.20 23.49
CA THR A 96 1.00 1.14 23.39
C THR A 96 0.54 -0.15 22.75
N ILE A 97 1.08 -0.52 21.58
CA ILE A 97 0.64 -1.72 20.85
C ILE A 97 0.98 -3.01 21.62
N ARG A 98 2.15 -3.07 22.28
CA ARG A 98 2.48 -4.22 23.14
C ARG A 98 1.53 -4.31 24.33
N SER A 99 1.23 -3.20 25.00
CA SER A 99 0.24 -3.17 26.10
C SER A 99 -1.16 -3.61 25.66
N LEU A 100 -1.52 -3.42 24.39
CA LEU A 100 -2.80 -3.86 23.81
C LEU A 100 -2.81 -5.34 23.41
N THR A 101 -1.65 -6.00 23.43
CA THR A 101 -1.44 -7.39 23.01
C THR A 101 -1.16 -8.31 24.21
N VAL A 102 -0.70 -7.76 25.35
CA VAL A 102 -0.51 -8.52 26.58
C VAL A 102 -1.81 -9.23 26.99
N PRO A 103 -1.81 -10.55 27.21
CA PRO A 103 -2.96 -11.28 27.71
C PRO A 103 -3.20 -11.00 29.19
N LEU A 104 -4.47 -10.94 29.60
CA LEU A 104 -4.90 -10.49 30.92
C LEU A 104 -5.95 -11.43 31.51
N TYR A 105 -5.84 -11.68 32.82
CA TYR A 105 -6.84 -12.43 33.60
C TYR A 105 -8.16 -11.68 33.80
N ARG A 106 -8.20 -10.37 33.53
CA ARG A 106 -9.37 -9.54 33.75
C ARG A 106 -9.44 -8.43 32.72
N ARG A 107 -10.67 -8.05 32.38
CA ARG A 107 -10.93 -6.87 31.54
C ARG A 107 -10.28 -5.63 32.14
N SER A 108 -9.47 -4.95 31.35
CA SER A 108 -8.92 -3.64 31.70
C SER A 108 -8.97 -2.69 30.52
N SER A 109 -8.87 -1.40 30.83
CA SER A 109 -8.67 -0.39 29.81
C SER A 109 -7.74 0.69 30.34
N PHE A 110 -6.98 1.32 29.44
CA PHE A 110 -6.05 2.39 29.81
C PHE A 110 -6.14 3.56 28.83
N ARG A 111 -5.48 4.67 29.19
CA ARG A 111 -5.39 5.87 28.35
C ARG A 111 -4.03 5.87 27.64
N PRO A 112 -3.96 6.02 26.31
CA PRO A 112 -2.70 5.99 25.57
C PRO A 112 -1.99 7.36 25.65
N VAL A 113 -1.64 7.79 26.87
CA VAL A 113 -1.15 9.16 27.14
C VAL A 113 0.15 9.47 26.40
N ASP A 114 1.08 8.52 26.34
CA ASP A 114 2.41 8.73 25.77
C ASP A 114 2.33 9.03 24.26
N ILE A 115 1.58 8.22 23.49
CA ILE A 115 1.44 8.42 22.04
C ILE A 115 0.61 9.66 21.71
N VAL A 116 -0.45 9.94 22.48
CA VAL A 116 -1.24 11.19 22.34
C VAL A 116 -0.35 12.42 22.58
N THR A 117 0.52 12.35 23.58
CA THR A 117 1.48 13.41 23.89
C THR A 117 2.51 13.56 22.78
N ALA A 118 3.04 12.45 22.26
CA ALA A 118 4.03 12.49 21.18
C ALA A 118 3.47 13.13 19.90
N LEU A 119 2.17 12.92 19.62
CA LEU A 119 1.47 13.46 18.45
C LEU A 119 0.76 14.80 18.72
N SER A 120 0.95 15.39 19.90
CA SER A 120 0.25 16.59 20.33
C SER A 120 0.66 17.86 19.57
N SER A 121 1.69 17.79 18.71
CA SER A 121 2.02 18.88 17.78
C SER A 121 0.88 19.13 16.78
N ASN A 122 0.10 18.10 16.45
CA ASN A 122 -1.07 18.21 15.60
C ASN A 122 -2.31 18.56 16.44
N ARG A 123 -2.91 19.73 16.18
CA ARG A 123 -4.13 20.20 16.87
C ARG A 123 -5.30 19.22 16.78
N ARG A 124 -5.39 18.43 15.70
CA ARG A 124 -6.48 17.45 15.49
C ARG A 124 -6.48 16.33 16.53
N VAL A 125 -5.30 15.96 17.05
CA VAL A 125 -5.17 14.92 18.09
C VAL A 125 -5.60 15.43 19.47
N ILE A 126 -5.39 16.72 19.73
CA ILE A 126 -5.76 17.36 21.01
C ILE A 126 -7.23 17.80 21.01
N SER A 127 -7.83 17.96 19.83
CA SER A 127 -9.23 18.39 19.71
C SER A 127 -10.16 17.37 20.36
N ARG A 128 -11.26 17.87 20.95
CA ARG A 128 -12.38 17.03 21.42
C ARG A 128 -13.45 16.84 20.33
N GLU A 129 -13.17 17.26 19.11
CA GLU A 129 -14.04 17.08 17.95
C GLU A 129 -13.90 15.68 17.38
N GLN A 130 -14.92 15.22 16.65
CA GLN A 130 -14.81 13.99 15.88
C GLN A 130 -13.83 14.18 14.72
N GLN A 131 -12.97 13.19 14.49
CA GLN A 131 -11.96 13.20 13.45
C GLN A 131 -12.04 11.91 12.64
N ASP A 132 -11.38 11.91 11.48
CA ASP A 132 -11.31 10.76 10.60
C ASP A 132 -10.18 9.81 11.02
N ALA A 133 -10.48 8.50 11.07
CA ALA A 133 -9.53 7.47 11.48
C ALA A 133 -8.38 7.28 10.46
N GLN A 134 -8.64 7.44 9.17
CA GLN A 134 -7.60 7.36 8.14
C GLN A 134 -6.63 8.53 8.23
N GLU A 135 -7.10 9.73 8.54
CA GLU A 135 -6.20 10.86 8.78
C GLU A 135 -5.29 10.59 9.98
N PHE A 136 -5.84 10.04 11.07
CA PHE A 136 -5.03 9.68 12.23
C PHE A 136 -3.99 8.59 11.89
N PHE A 137 -4.35 7.57 11.10
CA PHE A 137 -3.41 6.58 10.60
C PHE A 137 -2.26 7.21 9.79
N GLN A 138 -2.59 8.15 8.88
CA GLN A 138 -1.57 8.85 8.09
C GLN A 138 -0.67 9.73 8.97
N LEU A 139 -1.21 10.36 10.01
CA LEU A 139 -0.44 11.14 10.97
C LEU A 139 0.56 10.26 11.73
N VAL A 140 0.11 9.12 12.26
CA VAL A 140 0.99 8.14 12.94
C VAL A 140 2.07 7.67 11.98
N SER A 141 1.69 7.27 10.76
CA SER A 141 2.62 6.76 9.76
C SER A 141 3.69 7.78 9.38
N SER A 142 3.27 9.02 9.11
CA SER A 142 4.19 10.12 8.75
C SER A 142 5.13 10.49 9.90
N ALA A 143 4.66 10.40 11.14
CA ALA A 143 5.48 10.70 12.31
C ALA A 143 6.55 9.61 12.56
N VAL A 144 6.20 8.33 12.40
CA VAL A 144 7.17 7.23 12.46
C VAL A 144 8.15 7.30 11.27
N ASP A 145 7.69 7.71 10.09
CA ASP A 145 8.55 7.96 8.92
C ASP A 145 9.58 9.06 9.17
N ALA A 146 9.14 10.17 9.77
CA ALA A 146 10.03 11.27 10.10
C ALA A 146 11.11 10.83 11.10
N GLU A 147 10.74 10.07 12.14
CA GLU A 147 11.68 9.50 13.10
C GLU A 147 12.63 8.49 12.47
N GLY A 148 12.14 7.61 11.60
CA GLY A 148 12.98 6.65 10.87
C GLY A 148 13.98 7.32 9.93
N GLN A 149 13.60 8.43 9.28
CA GLN A 149 14.53 9.21 8.46
C GLN A 149 15.63 9.88 9.28
N LEU A 150 15.39 10.22 10.54
CA LEU A 150 16.45 10.73 11.43
C LEU A 150 17.52 9.67 11.68
N ILE A 151 17.11 8.41 11.86
CA ILE A 151 18.02 7.27 12.08
C ILE A 151 18.80 6.94 10.80
N ALA A 152 18.15 7.05 9.64
CA ALA A 152 18.81 6.85 8.35
C ALA A 152 19.92 7.88 8.08
N LYS A 153 19.76 9.11 8.59
CA LYS A 153 20.79 10.17 8.49
C LYS A 153 21.96 9.96 9.44
N THR A 154 21.79 9.22 10.53
CA THR A 154 22.86 8.90 11.49
C THR A 154 23.66 7.64 11.12
N GLU A 155 23.49 7.11 9.90
CA GLU A 155 24.17 5.92 9.35
C GLU A 155 23.97 4.62 10.15
N GLN A 156 22.99 4.57 11.07
CA GLN A 156 22.79 3.43 11.97
C GLN A 156 21.79 2.38 11.44
N LEU A 157 20.86 2.72 10.54
CA LEU A 157 19.93 1.78 9.86
C LEU A 157 19.27 2.45 8.65
N GLY A 158 18.87 1.67 7.63
CA GLY A 158 18.02 2.15 6.55
C GLY A 158 16.54 2.23 6.95
N GLY A 159 15.98 3.45 6.89
CA GLY A 159 14.59 3.84 6.57
C GLY A 159 13.44 3.54 7.56
N GLY A 160 12.39 4.38 7.45
CA GLY A 160 11.26 4.52 8.39
C GLY A 160 10.12 3.51 8.22
N LEU A 161 8.90 3.83 8.72
CA LEU A 161 7.71 2.94 8.55
C LEU A 161 7.42 2.70 7.07
N ARG A 162 7.81 3.65 6.24
CA ARG A 162 7.84 3.59 4.79
C ARG A 162 8.66 2.41 4.30
N ASP A 163 9.68 1.91 4.99
CA ASP A 163 10.42 0.72 4.55
C ASP A 163 9.65 -0.59 4.80
N LEU A 164 8.76 -0.62 5.81
CA LEU A 164 7.79 -1.70 6.00
C LEU A 164 6.65 -1.63 4.97
N LEU A 165 6.17 -0.41 4.69
CA LEU A 165 5.03 -0.10 3.81
C LEU A 165 5.44 0.11 2.34
N SER A 166 6.73 0.19 2.05
CA SER A 166 7.31 0.50 0.74
C SER A 166 8.79 0.11 0.82
N GLN A 167 9.11 -1.17 0.55
CA GLN A 167 10.51 -1.61 0.58
C GLN A 167 11.31 -1.02 -0.60
N THR A 168 11.61 0.29 -0.55
CA THR A 168 12.58 0.95 -1.43
C THR A 168 13.90 1.14 -0.69
N ALA A 169 14.61 0.05 -0.41
CA ALA A 169 16.05 0.09 -0.19
C ALA A 169 16.75 -0.23 -1.52
N LEU A 170 16.61 0.66 -2.50
CA LEU A 170 17.60 0.80 -3.57
C LEU A 170 18.28 2.15 -3.35
N LYS A 171 19.42 2.11 -2.63
CA LYS A 171 20.48 3.12 -2.79
C LYS A 171 21.00 2.98 -4.23
N GLY A 172 20.31 3.63 -5.14
CA GLY A 172 20.55 3.53 -6.56
C GLY A 172 19.44 4.28 -7.26
N VAL A 173 19.70 5.54 -7.58
CA VAL A 173 18.93 6.27 -8.58
C VAL A 173 19.22 5.57 -9.92
N ILE A 174 18.58 4.43 -10.16
CA ILE A 174 18.46 3.88 -11.50
C ILE A 174 17.50 4.85 -12.18
N ARG A 175 18.05 5.86 -12.86
CA ARG A 175 17.30 6.65 -13.84
C ARG A 175 17.00 5.67 -14.97
N PRO A 176 15.75 5.18 -15.14
CA PRO A 176 15.45 4.43 -16.33
C PRO A 176 15.65 5.41 -17.49
N GLN A 177 16.40 5.01 -18.52
CA GLN A 177 16.58 5.81 -19.74
C GLN A 177 15.27 5.94 -20.56
N TRP A 178 14.11 5.71 -19.93
CA TRP A 178 12.78 5.67 -20.50
C TRP A 178 11.81 6.36 -19.53
N GLY A 179 11.40 7.59 -19.84
CA GLY A 179 10.54 8.43 -18.97
C GLY A 179 9.09 7.95 -18.78
N ALA A 180 8.78 6.68 -19.00
CA ALA A 180 7.39 6.18 -19.02
C ALA A 180 6.88 5.63 -17.68
N ILE A 181 7.77 5.25 -16.75
CA ILE A 181 7.40 4.57 -15.49
C ILE A 181 7.79 5.46 -14.31
N ARG A 182 6.84 5.72 -13.41
CA ARG A 182 7.06 6.52 -12.20
C ARG A 182 6.69 5.69 -10.98
N HIS A 183 7.59 5.66 -10.00
CA HIS A 183 7.37 5.01 -8.71
C HIS A 183 6.96 6.05 -7.67
N PHE A 184 5.90 5.74 -6.92
CA PHE A 184 5.44 6.55 -5.80
C PHE A 184 5.37 5.68 -4.55
N SER A 185 5.93 6.17 -3.45
CA SER A 185 5.74 5.54 -2.14
C SER A 185 4.36 5.90 -1.60
N PHE A 186 3.65 4.93 -1.05
CA PHE A 186 2.36 5.12 -0.40
C PHE A 186 2.35 4.42 0.96
N ASN A 187 1.55 4.92 1.90
CA ASN A 187 1.36 4.33 3.23
C ASN A 187 0.01 3.60 3.34
N ASN A 188 -0.92 3.89 2.42
CA ASN A 188 -2.22 3.24 2.29
C ASN A 188 -2.71 3.34 0.83
N ILE A 189 -3.57 2.41 0.42
CA ILE A 189 -4.28 2.46 -0.86
C ILE A 189 -5.71 2.91 -0.59
N GLN A 190 -6.16 3.97 -1.26
CA GLN A 190 -7.53 4.45 -1.16
C GLN A 190 -8.37 3.85 -2.29
N LEU A 191 -9.34 3.03 -1.93
CA LEU A 191 -10.25 2.36 -2.86
C LEU A 191 -11.57 3.11 -2.93
N ASN A 192 -12.00 3.41 -4.15
CA ASN A 192 -13.31 3.97 -4.40
C ASN A 192 -14.36 2.86 -4.42
N VAL A 193 -15.52 3.14 -3.86
CA VAL A 193 -16.61 2.16 -3.79
C VAL A 193 -17.67 2.51 -4.84
N PRO A 194 -18.13 1.54 -5.65
CA PRO A 194 -19.18 1.77 -6.62
C PRO A 194 -20.51 2.12 -5.95
N ASN A 195 -21.42 2.75 -6.70
CA ASN A 195 -22.78 3.02 -6.24
C ASN A 195 -23.68 1.79 -6.44
N LYS A 196 -23.36 0.69 -5.74
CA LYS A 196 -24.07 -0.60 -5.76
C LYS A 196 -24.39 -1.03 -4.32
N TYR A 197 -25.25 -2.03 -4.14
CA TYR A 197 -25.53 -2.58 -2.81
C TYR A 197 -24.35 -3.38 -2.24
N THR A 198 -23.69 -4.17 -3.07
CA THR A 198 -22.57 -5.05 -2.72
C THR A 198 -21.49 -4.99 -3.79
N THR A 199 -20.23 -5.24 -3.41
CA THR A 199 -19.06 -5.39 -4.29
C THR A 199 -17.99 -6.21 -3.58
N THR A 200 -17.04 -6.80 -4.31
CA THR A 200 -15.91 -7.51 -3.69
C THR A 200 -14.69 -6.60 -3.55
N LEU A 201 -13.77 -6.95 -2.66
CA LEU A 201 -12.52 -6.21 -2.47
C LEU A 201 -11.64 -6.29 -3.74
N GLU A 202 -11.65 -7.44 -4.40
CA GLU A 202 -10.93 -7.72 -5.64
C GLU A 202 -11.46 -6.86 -6.79
N GLU A 203 -12.79 -6.64 -6.88
CA GLU A 203 -13.37 -5.71 -7.85
C GLU A 203 -12.86 -4.28 -7.62
N CYS A 204 -12.80 -3.82 -6.36
CA CYS A 204 -12.26 -2.51 -6.02
C CYS A 204 -10.77 -2.39 -6.38
N LEU A 205 -9.97 -3.43 -6.12
CA LEU A 205 -8.54 -3.47 -6.48
C LEU A 205 -8.34 -3.50 -7.99
N SER A 206 -9.14 -4.28 -8.71
CA SER A 206 -9.13 -4.33 -10.18
C SER A 206 -9.48 -2.98 -10.79
N GLN A 207 -10.46 -2.27 -10.23
CA GLN A 207 -10.78 -0.91 -10.66
C GLN A 207 -9.63 0.05 -10.38
N PHE A 208 -8.97 -0.07 -9.21
CA PHE A 208 -7.81 0.76 -8.86
C PHE A 208 -6.63 0.54 -9.81
N THR A 209 -6.39 -0.70 -10.24
CA THR A 209 -5.32 -1.02 -11.21
C THR A 209 -5.80 -1.02 -12.66
N SER A 210 -6.99 -0.53 -12.97
CA SER A 210 -7.48 -0.52 -14.34
C SER A 210 -6.72 0.51 -15.20
N MET A 211 -6.59 0.23 -16.50
CA MET A 211 -5.97 1.17 -17.44
C MET A 211 -6.96 2.31 -17.76
N GLU A 212 -6.53 3.54 -17.52
CA GLU A 212 -7.28 4.77 -17.80
C GLU A 212 -6.75 5.43 -19.09
N TYR A 213 -7.64 6.03 -19.87
CA TYR A 213 -7.28 6.81 -21.06
C TYR A 213 -7.55 8.29 -20.84
N LEU A 214 -6.53 9.12 -21.03
CA LEU A 214 -6.53 10.57 -20.85
C LEU A 214 -6.50 11.27 -22.20
N GLN A 215 -7.33 12.30 -22.38
CA GLN A 215 -7.45 13.07 -23.63
C GLN A 215 -6.74 14.43 -23.58
N ASP A 216 -6.33 14.88 -22.40
CA ASP A 216 -5.79 16.21 -22.13
C ASP A 216 -4.36 16.19 -21.58
N ALA A 217 -3.70 15.03 -21.67
CA ALA A 217 -2.33 14.84 -21.23
C ALA A 217 -1.34 15.61 -22.11
N ALA A 218 -0.53 16.46 -21.46
CA ALA A 218 0.54 17.19 -22.13
C ALA A 218 1.64 16.22 -22.59
N CYS A 219 1.88 16.18 -23.88
CA CYS A 219 2.88 15.30 -24.47
C CYS A 219 4.17 16.08 -24.74
N ARG A 220 5.23 15.77 -23.99
CA ARG A 220 6.52 16.47 -24.12
C ARG A 220 7.15 16.21 -25.50
N LYS A 221 7.17 14.97 -25.98
CA LYS A 221 7.64 14.63 -27.34
C LYS A 221 6.88 15.41 -28.42
N CYS A 222 5.55 15.41 -28.35
CA CYS A 222 4.68 16.13 -29.28
C CYS A 222 4.93 17.64 -29.21
N SER A 223 5.20 18.17 -28.01
CA SER A 223 5.55 19.58 -27.79
C SER A 223 6.87 19.95 -28.46
N PHE A 224 7.89 19.08 -28.36
CA PHE A 224 9.15 19.23 -29.09
C PHE A 224 8.92 19.19 -30.61
N GLU A 225 8.21 18.19 -31.12
CA GLU A 225 7.92 18.06 -32.56
C GLU A 225 7.11 19.24 -33.11
N ALA A 226 6.11 19.72 -32.38
CA ALA A 226 5.34 20.90 -32.74
C ALA A 226 6.21 22.17 -32.75
N THR A 227 7.12 22.30 -31.77
CA THR A 227 8.06 23.43 -31.72
C THR A 227 9.04 23.39 -32.90
N VAL A 228 9.56 22.21 -33.28
CA VAL A 228 10.40 22.06 -34.48
C VAL A 228 9.64 22.45 -35.75
N LYS A 229 8.39 22.01 -35.89
CA LYS A 229 7.53 22.39 -37.03
C LYS A 229 7.29 23.90 -37.08
N ALA A 230 6.97 24.52 -35.95
CA ALA A 230 6.76 25.97 -35.86
C ALA A 230 8.03 26.77 -36.19
N LEU A 231 9.18 26.39 -35.62
CA LEU A 231 10.47 27.03 -35.94
C LEU A 231 10.83 26.87 -37.41
N THR A 232 10.55 25.72 -38.01
CA THR A 232 10.79 25.49 -39.44
C THR A 232 9.95 26.43 -40.31
N ALA A 233 8.65 26.57 -40.02
CA ALA A 233 7.77 27.48 -40.73
C ALA A 233 8.20 28.96 -40.56
N GLU A 234 8.64 29.37 -39.37
CA GLU A 234 9.15 30.74 -39.14
C GLU A 234 10.45 31.00 -39.92
N ILE A 235 11.38 30.04 -39.94
CA ILE A 235 12.62 30.14 -40.73
C ILE A 235 12.31 30.24 -42.23
N GLU A 236 11.39 29.44 -42.75
CA GLU A 236 10.98 29.48 -44.16
C GLU A 236 10.32 30.81 -44.54
N SER A 237 9.44 31.34 -43.68
CA SER A 237 8.80 32.64 -43.90
C SER A 237 9.83 33.79 -43.96
N LEU A 238 10.82 33.79 -43.06
CA LEU A 238 11.90 34.79 -43.04
C LEU A 238 12.81 34.68 -44.26
N LYS A 239 13.01 33.49 -44.82
CA LYS A 239 13.78 33.26 -46.07
C LYS A 239 13.02 33.70 -47.32
N GLN A 240 11.69 33.48 -47.37
CA GLN A 240 10.85 33.79 -48.53
C GLN A 240 10.40 35.26 -48.61
N HIS A 241 10.34 35.97 -47.49
CA HIS A 241 10.02 37.40 -47.43
C HIS A 241 11.22 38.28 -47.04
N PRO A 242 12.28 38.38 -47.87
CA PRO A 242 13.24 39.46 -47.72
C PRO A 242 12.52 40.77 -48.05
N SER A 243 12.13 41.53 -47.01
CA SER A 243 11.41 42.80 -47.04
C SER A 243 11.48 43.55 -48.39
N ARG A 244 10.49 43.35 -49.28
CA ARG A 244 10.45 43.98 -50.62
C ARG A 244 10.34 45.52 -50.56
N LYS A 245 10.14 46.11 -49.36
CA LYS A 245 10.06 47.55 -49.08
C LYS A 245 11.26 48.16 -48.33
N GLN A 246 12.31 47.41 -47.96
CA GLN A 246 13.45 47.93 -47.18
C GLN A 246 14.74 47.94 -48.00
N LYS A 247 14.84 48.86 -48.97
CA LYS A 247 16.04 48.95 -49.81
C LYS A 247 17.25 49.60 -49.10
N ASN A 248 17.07 50.40 -48.03
CA ASN A 248 18.15 51.28 -47.54
C ASN A 248 18.53 51.19 -46.06
N ASP A 249 18.01 50.24 -45.27
CA ASP A 249 18.39 50.12 -43.86
C ASP A 249 19.23 48.85 -43.60
N THR A 250 20.53 49.03 -43.39
CA THR A 250 21.49 47.96 -43.11
C THR A 250 21.29 47.34 -41.73
N LYS A 251 20.68 48.09 -40.79
CA LYS A 251 20.44 47.64 -39.42
C LYS A 251 19.37 46.55 -39.37
N THR A 252 18.24 46.75 -40.04
CA THR A 252 17.13 45.79 -40.12
C THR A 252 17.51 44.49 -40.83
N LYS A 253 18.33 44.55 -41.90
CA LYS A 253 18.87 43.33 -42.54
C LYS A 253 19.75 42.52 -41.59
N ARG A 254 20.60 43.19 -40.80
CA ARG A 254 21.49 42.54 -39.82
C ARG A 254 20.68 41.89 -38.69
N GLU A 255 19.63 42.56 -38.22
CA GLU A 255 18.70 42.03 -37.21
C GLU A 255 17.98 40.77 -37.69
N THR A 256 17.49 40.74 -38.94
CA THR A 256 16.83 39.55 -39.52
C THR A 256 17.79 38.36 -39.61
N VAL A 257 19.04 38.58 -40.02
CA VAL A 257 20.07 37.52 -40.09
C VAL A 257 20.39 36.98 -38.69
N VAL A 258 20.54 37.86 -37.69
CA VAL A 258 20.78 37.45 -36.29
C VAL A 258 19.61 36.62 -35.76
N LYS A 259 18.36 37.04 -36.03
CA LYS A 259 17.16 36.28 -35.63
C LYS A 259 17.12 34.91 -36.30
N LEU A 260 17.43 34.82 -37.58
CA LEU A 260 17.42 33.57 -38.34
C LEU A 260 18.45 32.56 -37.80
N VAL A 261 19.68 33.02 -37.51
CA VAL A 261 20.73 32.19 -36.88
C VAL A 261 20.29 31.72 -35.48
N SER A 262 19.64 32.58 -34.71
CA SER A 262 19.11 32.21 -33.39
C SER A 262 18.02 31.13 -33.48
N LEU A 263 17.09 31.25 -34.42
CA LEU A 263 16.02 30.27 -34.63
C LEU A 263 16.56 28.93 -35.12
N GLU A 264 17.51 28.94 -36.06
CA GLU A 264 18.18 27.73 -36.55
C GLU A 264 18.95 27.02 -35.44
N ARG A 265 19.62 27.77 -34.55
CA ARG A 265 20.29 27.21 -33.37
C ARG A 265 19.28 26.55 -32.41
N SER A 266 18.18 27.23 -32.09
CA SER A 266 17.12 26.67 -31.23
C SER A 266 16.49 25.42 -31.84
N LYS A 267 16.25 25.39 -33.16
CA LYS A 267 15.73 24.22 -33.88
C LYS A 267 16.70 23.04 -33.77
N GLN A 268 17.98 23.26 -34.06
CA GLN A 268 19.00 22.21 -34.01
C GLN A 268 19.14 21.60 -32.61
N GLU A 269 19.06 22.42 -31.56
CA GLU A 269 19.10 21.97 -30.17
C GLU A 269 17.91 21.04 -29.85
N ILE A 270 16.69 21.47 -30.17
CA ILE A 270 15.48 20.68 -29.91
C ILE A 270 15.50 19.37 -30.71
N GLU A 271 15.90 19.41 -31.99
CA GLU A 271 16.03 18.20 -32.81
C GLU A 271 17.13 17.25 -32.29
N HIS A 272 18.25 17.79 -31.80
CA HIS A 272 19.32 16.98 -31.22
C HIS A 272 18.81 16.22 -29.99
N ARG A 273 18.03 16.89 -29.13
CA ARG A 273 17.41 16.28 -27.95
C ARG A 273 16.38 15.21 -28.32
N LEU A 274 15.54 15.45 -29.33
CA LEU A 274 14.61 14.45 -29.88
C LEU A 274 15.35 13.21 -30.38
N ARG A 275 16.42 13.40 -31.18
CA ARG A 275 17.22 12.28 -31.72
C ARG A 275 17.91 11.45 -30.62
N ARG A 276 18.33 12.10 -29.53
CA ARG A 276 18.99 11.43 -28.40
C ARG A 276 18.03 10.89 -27.33
N GLY A 277 16.72 11.09 -27.49
CA GLY A 277 15.72 10.68 -26.49
C GLY A 277 15.78 11.47 -25.17
N ARG A 278 16.47 12.60 -25.10
CA ARG A 278 16.62 13.43 -23.88
C ARG A 278 15.50 14.45 -23.73
N ILE A 279 14.28 13.95 -23.62
CA ILE A 279 13.04 14.74 -23.62
C ILE A 279 12.64 15.19 -22.20
N GLU A 280 13.06 14.43 -21.17
CA GLU A 280 12.72 14.62 -19.75
C GLU A 280 13.73 15.46 -18.94
N GLU A 281 14.90 15.79 -19.51
CA GLU A 281 15.91 16.59 -18.80
C GLU A 281 15.44 18.05 -18.67
N GLU A 282 14.78 18.41 -17.58
CA GLU A 282 14.60 19.82 -17.19
C GLU A 282 15.96 20.37 -16.74
N ASN A 283 16.64 21.09 -17.62
CA ASN A 283 17.76 21.93 -17.21
C ASN A 283 17.20 23.32 -16.90
N ASP A 284 17.62 23.90 -15.77
CA ASP A 284 17.38 25.29 -15.34
C ASP A 284 17.89 26.35 -16.37
N HIS A 285 18.41 25.89 -17.50
CA HIS A 285 18.95 26.63 -18.63
C HIS A 285 18.23 26.34 -19.96
N ASP A 286 17.02 25.75 -19.94
CA ASP A 286 16.18 25.62 -21.14
C ASP A 286 15.77 27.01 -21.66
N LYS A 287 16.65 27.63 -22.44
CA LYS A 287 16.46 28.97 -23.05
C LYS A 287 15.44 28.97 -24.18
N VAL A 288 14.91 27.81 -24.57
CA VAL A 288 13.99 27.69 -25.70
C VAL A 288 12.59 27.36 -25.20
N PRO A 289 11.62 28.29 -25.33
CA PRO A 289 10.24 28.04 -24.95
C PRO A 289 9.63 26.98 -25.89
N LEU A 290 9.04 25.94 -25.30
CA LEU A 290 8.38 24.87 -26.03
C LEU A 290 6.89 25.14 -26.14
N LEU A 291 6.31 24.85 -27.31
CA LEU A 291 4.87 24.88 -27.52
C LEU A 291 4.21 23.74 -26.77
N ARG A 292 3.24 24.05 -25.90
CA ARG A 292 2.43 23.02 -25.23
C ARG A 292 1.57 22.28 -26.26
N SER A 293 1.84 21.00 -26.46
CA SER A 293 1.00 20.09 -27.24
C SER A 293 0.37 19.03 -26.35
N VAL A 294 -0.89 18.72 -26.64
CA VAL A 294 -1.70 17.71 -25.94
C VAL A 294 -1.77 16.46 -26.82
N ALA A 295 -1.55 15.29 -26.23
CA ALA A 295 -1.74 14.02 -26.93
C ALA A 295 -3.24 13.76 -27.12
N SER A 296 -3.63 13.22 -28.28
CA SER A 296 -5.02 12.84 -28.55
C SER A 296 -5.52 11.73 -27.62
N MET A 297 -4.63 10.85 -27.19
CA MET A 297 -4.92 9.77 -26.25
C MET A 297 -3.63 9.35 -25.54
N SER A 298 -3.64 9.31 -24.21
CA SER A 298 -2.56 8.78 -23.38
C SER A 298 -3.12 7.73 -22.43
N SER A 299 -2.47 6.59 -22.29
CA SER A 299 -2.84 5.60 -21.27
C SER A 299 -2.13 5.88 -19.95
N LYS A 300 -2.82 5.63 -18.85
CA LYS A 300 -2.30 5.65 -17.49
C LYS A 300 -2.67 4.33 -16.84
N HIS A 301 -1.69 3.69 -16.22
CA HIS A 301 -1.89 2.42 -15.54
C HIS A 301 -1.14 2.46 -14.21
N VAL A 302 -1.78 2.00 -13.15
CA VAL A 302 -1.23 1.97 -11.79
C VAL A 302 -1.22 0.52 -11.33
N MET A 303 -0.07 0.04 -10.86
CA MET A 303 0.07 -1.31 -10.31
C MET A 303 0.99 -1.29 -9.09
N LEU A 304 0.91 -2.33 -8.28
CA LEU A 304 1.82 -2.54 -7.16
C LEU A 304 3.17 -3.03 -7.68
N ALA A 305 4.16 -2.14 -7.73
CA ALA A 305 5.51 -2.53 -8.14
C ALA A 305 6.15 -3.53 -7.17
N LYS A 306 5.96 -3.29 -5.86
CA LYS A 306 6.43 -4.15 -4.79
C LYS A 306 5.41 -4.20 -3.66
N PRO A 307 4.76 -5.34 -3.42
CA PRO A 307 3.79 -5.48 -2.34
C PRO A 307 4.43 -5.24 -0.95
N PRO A 308 3.79 -4.45 -0.08
CA PRO A 308 4.33 -4.11 1.25
C PRO A 308 4.11 -5.20 2.28
N LYS A 309 4.94 -5.31 3.32
CA LYS A 309 4.73 -6.34 4.36
C LYS A 309 3.40 -6.16 5.10
N ILE A 310 2.96 -4.92 5.24
CA ILE A 310 1.65 -4.54 5.78
C ILE A 310 0.91 -3.79 4.68
N LEU A 311 -0.24 -4.29 4.28
CA LEU A 311 -1.12 -3.67 3.30
C LEU A 311 -2.29 -2.98 4.02
N CYS A 312 -2.32 -1.65 3.94
CA CYS A 312 -3.42 -0.84 4.47
C CYS A 312 -4.35 -0.39 3.32
N LEU A 313 -5.57 -0.89 3.32
CA LEU A 313 -6.62 -0.53 2.36
C LEU A 313 -7.63 0.38 3.06
N HIS A 314 -7.77 1.61 2.56
CA HIS A 314 -8.77 2.56 3.01
C HIS A 314 -9.95 2.58 2.04
N ILE A 315 -11.15 2.45 2.57
CA ILE A 315 -12.38 2.44 1.78
C ILE A 315 -12.99 3.84 1.78
N SER A 316 -12.95 4.50 0.62
CA SER A 316 -13.48 5.86 0.43
C SER A 316 -15.01 5.83 0.34
N ARG A 317 -15.67 5.96 1.50
CA ARG A 317 -17.14 5.95 1.59
C ARG A 317 -17.79 7.31 1.43
N SER A 318 -17.02 8.40 1.47
CA SER A 318 -17.56 9.75 1.29
C SER A 318 -17.73 10.04 -0.20
N ALA A 319 -18.96 10.21 -0.65
CA ALA A 319 -19.29 10.44 -2.06
C ALA A 319 -20.16 11.68 -2.23
N PHE A 320 -20.10 12.26 -3.43
CA PHE A 320 -20.91 13.42 -3.81
C PHE A 320 -22.07 12.99 -4.71
N LEU A 321 -23.27 13.46 -4.40
CA LEU A 321 -24.40 13.39 -5.32
C LEU A 321 -24.19 14.39 -6.46
N SER A 322 -24.93 14.20 -7.56
CA SER A 322 -24.94 15.16 -8.68
C SER A 322 -25.39 16.56 -8.27
N THR A 323 -26.11 16.69 -7.16
CA THR A 323 -26.51 17.96 -6.54
C THR A 323 -25.40 18.65 -5.75
N GLY A 324 -24.23 17.99 -5.59
CA GLY A 324 -23.12 18.46 -4.75
C GLY A 324 -23.28 18.11 -3.26
N ALA A 325 -24.39 17.50 -2.86
CA ALA A 325 -24.59 17.04 -1.48
C ALA A 325 -23.69 15.84 -1.16
N ILE A 326 -23.11 15.83 0.04
CA ILE A 326 -22.23 14.76 0.50
C ILE A 326 -23.05 13.69 1.21
N TYR A 327 -22.76 12.43 0.92
CA TYR A 327 -23.37 11.29 1.59
C TYR A 327 -22.33 10.19 1.87
N LYS A 328 -22.73 9.25 2.73
CA LYS A 328 -21.95 8.04 3.01
C LYS A 328 -22.43 6.91 2.10
N ASN A 329 -21.54 6.41 1.25
CA ASN A 329 -21.76 5.19 0.48
C ASN A 329 -21.78 3.98 1.43
N THR A 330 -22.96 3.38 1.55
CA THR A 330 -23.23 2.22 2.40
C THR A 330 -23.04 0.88 1.69
N CYS A 331 -22.53 0.87 0.45
CA CYS A 331 -22.19 -0.34 -0.29
C CYS A 331 -21.39 -1.31 0.61
N GLN A 332 -21.86 -2.54 0.69
CA GLN A 332 -21.24 -3.59 1.48
C GLN A 332 -20.08 -4.19 0.69
N ILE A 333 -18.90 -4.23 1.30
CA ILE A 333 -17.72 -4.83 0.68
C ILE A 333 -17.54 -6.23 1.23
N LEU A 334 -17.52 -7.21 0.33
CA LEU A 334 -17.13 -8.57 0.63
C LEU A 334 -15.61 -8.64 0.53
N PHE A 335 -14.95 -9.02 1.63
CA PHE A 335 -13.49 -9.13 1.68
C PHE A 335 -13.11 -10.51 2.22
N PRO A 336 -12.11 -11.17 1.63
CA PRO A 336 -11.68 -12.48 2.09
C PRO A 336 -10.81 -12.36 3.35
N GLU A 337 -10.59 -13.48 4.02
CA GLU A 337 -9.54 -13.56 5.05
C GLU A 337 -8.15 -13.62 4.42
N TYR A 338 -8.02 -14.36 3.32
CA TYR A 338 -6.80 -14.49 2.53
C TYR A 338 -6.97 -13.75 1.20
N LEU A 339 -6.10 -12.77 0.95
CA LEU A 339 -6.14 -11.92 -0.23
C LEU A 339 -4.92 -12.19 -1.11
N ASP A 340 -5.16 -12.60 -2.35
CA ASP A 340 -4.11 -12.65 -3.38
C ASP A 340 -4.01 -11.30 -4.09
N VAL A 341 -2.84 -10.65 -3.98
CA VAL A 341 -2.57 -9.38 -4.66
C VAL A 341 -1.68 -9.51 -5.90
N SER A 342 -1.33 -10.74 -6.28
CA SER A 342 -0.52 -11.03 -7.46
C SER A 342 -1.11 -10.43 -8.75
N PRO A 343 -2.44 -10.50 -9.00
CA PRO A 343 -3.06 -9.89 -10.19
C PRO A 343 -2.90 -8.37 -10.28
N PHE A 344 -2.68 -7.71 -9.15
CA PHE A 344 -2.58 -6.26 -9.03
C PHE A 344 -1.13 -5.78 -8.93
N SER A 345 -0.17 -6.71 -9.01
CA SER A 345 1.26 -6.48 -8.82
C SER A 345 2.05 -6.72 -10.11
N THR A 346 3.20 -6.06 -10.24
CA THR A 346 4.07 -6.28 -11.40
C THR A 346 4.91 -7.55 -11.21
N ASN A 347 5.06 -8.34 -12.26
CA ASN A 347 5.84 -9.59 -12.26
C ASN A 347 7.32 -9.39 -12.69
N GLY A 348 7.85 -8.17 -12.58
CA GLY A 348 9.20 -7.83 -13.03
C GLY A 348 9.38 -7.72 -14.55
N VAL A 349 8.44 -8.19 -15.37
CA VAL A 349 8.43 -8.04 -16.83
C VAL A 349 7.46 -6.92 -17.21
N LEU A 350 8.01 -5.79 -17.65
CA LEU A 350 7.21 -4.60 -17.93
C LEU A 350 7.01 -4.40 -19.44
N HIS A 351 5.75 -4.37 -19.88
CA HIS A 351 5.38 -3.98 -21.23
C HIS A 351 5.49 -2.46 -21.40
N THR A 352 6.10 -2.04 -22.51
CA THR A 352 6.27 -0.62 -22.86
C THR A 352 5.25 -0.14 -23.89
N GLN A 353 4.38 -1.02 -24.38
CA GLN A 353 3.35 -0.66 -25.34
C GLN A 353 2.18 0.04 -24.65
N PRO A 354 1.76 1.23 -25.11
CA PRO A 354 0.69 2.00 -24.46
C PRO A 354 -0.68 1.32 -24.44
N THR A 355 -0.91 0.35 -25.32
CA THR A 355 -2.20 -0.33 -25.50
C THR A 355 -2.33 -1.61 -24.68
N ILE A 356 -1.26 -2.03 -23.99
CA ILE A 356 -1.19 -3.28 -23.22
C ILE A 356 -0.92 -2.91 -21.76
N PRO A 357 -1.55 -3.60 -20.78
CA PRO A 357 -1.19 -3.44 -19.38
C PRO A 357 0.32 -3.54 -19.16
N ILE A 358 0.86 -2.69 -18.29
CA ILE A 358 2.30 -2.63 -18.01
C ILE A 358 2.86 -3.98 -17.53
N SER A 359 2.02 -4.83 -16.94
CA SER A 359 2.35 -6.19 -16.55
C SER A 359 1.10 -7.03 -16.77
N THR A 360 1.25 -8.25 -17.28
CA THR A 360 0.20 -9.27 -17.28
C THR A 360 0.58 -10.38 -16.33
N LEU A 361 -0.38 -11.15 -15.83
CA LEU A 361 -0.08 -12.38 -15.10
C LEU A 361 0.75 -13.31 -16.00
N ASN A 362 1.81 -13.91 -15.45
CA ASN A 362 2.55 -14.96 -16.15
C ASN A 362 1.67 -16.22 -16.17
N GLU A 363 1.22 -16.65 -17.35
CA GLU A 363 0.53 -17.94 -17.52
C GLU A 363 1.46 -19.14 -17.23
N ASN A 364 2.78 -18.92 -17.24
CA ASN A 364 3.79 -19.91 -16.85
C ASN A 364 4.08 -19.76 -15.35
N GLY A 365 3.32 -20.48 -14.52
CA GLY A 365 3.26 -20.42 -13.05
C GLY A 365 4.57 -20.65 -12.28
N ALA A 366 5.54 -19.75 -12.40
CA ALA A 366 6.79 -19.77 -11.63
C ALA A 366 6.99 -18.55 -10.72
N ASP A 367 6.07 -17.57 -10.71
CA ASP A 367 6.14 -16.44 -9.78
C ASP A 367 5.46 -16.79 -8.45
N LYS A 368 6.18 -16.57 -7.35
CA LYS A 368 5.62 -16.69 -5.99
C LYS A 368 4.45 -15.73 -5.86
N GLY A 369 3.25 -16.26 -5.64
CA GLY A 369 2.08 -15.43 -5.37
C GLY A 369 2.27 -14.58 -4.12
N PHE A 370 1.70 -13.38 -4.12
CA PHE A 370 1.69 -12.47 -2.99
C PHE A 370 0.38 -12.64 -2.22
N TYR A 371 0.38 -13.56 -1.25
CA TYR A 371 -0.78 -13.82 -0.39
C TYR A 371 -0.69 -13.05 0.91
N TYR A 372 -1.84 -12.51 1.31
CA TYR A 372 -2.00 -11.67 2.47
C TYR A 372 -3.05 -12.25 3.40
N ARG A 373 -2.81 -12.20 4.71
CA ARG A 373 -3.79 -12.59 5.74
C ARG A 373 -4.38 -11.36 6.41
N LEU A 374 -5.70 -11.37 6.63
CA LEU A 374 -6.41 -10.31 7.31
C LEU A 374 -6.07 -10.30 8.80
N MET A 375 -5.64 -9.13 9.28
CA MET A 375 -5.21 -8.93 10.67
C MET A 375 -6.17 -8.05 11.47
N SER A 376 -6.70 -6.99 10.86
CA SER A 376 -7.67 -6.12 11.53
C SER A 376 -8.54 -5.33 10.56
N VAL A 377 -9.72 -4.94 11.06
CA VAL A 377 -10.74 -4.17 10.35
C VAL A 377 -11.18 -3.02 11.22
N VAL A 378 -11.11 -1.79 10.71
CA VAL A 378 -11.76 -0.63 11.33
C VAL A 378 -13.10 -0.42 10.65
N VAL A 379 -14.15 -0.24 11.45
CA VAL A 379 -15.52 -0.03 10.99
C VAL A 379 -16.04 1.31 11.49
N HIS A 380 -16.69 2.06 10.61
CA HIS A 380 -17.35 3.32 10.95
C HIS A 380 -18.87 3.14 11.00
N TYR A 381 -19.47 3.27 12.17
CA TYR A 381 -20.92 3.31 12.36
C TYR A 381 -21.39 4.75 12.44
N GLY A 382 -22.34 5.15 11.60
CA GLY A 382 -22.85 6.53 11.56
C GLY A 382 -22.98 7.08 10.15
N SER A 383 -23.21 8.39 10.07
CA SER A 383 -23.38 9.14 8.83
C SER A 383 -22.02 9.55 8.24
N HIS A 384 -22.00 10.45 7.25
CA HIS A 384 -20.77 11.06 6.78
C HIS A 384 -20.17 12.06 7.79
N SER A 385 -21.02 12.75 8.56
CA SER A 385 -20.60 13.88 9.42
C SER A 385 -20.33 13.49 10.87
N PHE A 386 -20.87 12.36 11.32
CA PHE A 386 -20.68 11.87 12.67
C PHE A 386 -20.83 10.37 12.76
N GLY A 387 -20.18 9.78 13.76
CA GLY A 387 -20.30 8.37 14.02
C GLY A 387 -19.40 7.88 15.14
N HIS A 388 -19.16 6.57 15.12
CA HIS A 388 -18.36 5.84 16.08
C HIS A 388 -17.51 4.80 15.37
N PHE A 389 -16.22 4.76 15.70
CA PHE A 389 -15.30 3.78 15.16
C PHE A 389 -15.13 2.60 16.11
N VAL A 390 -15.13 1.41 15.53
CA VAL A 390 -14.91 0.13 16.21
C VAL A 390 -13.81 -0.60 15.47
N ALA A 391 -12.96 -1.34 16.19
CA ALA A 391 -11.94 -2.18 15.59
C ALA A 391 -12.29 -3.66 15.81
N PHE A 392 -12.14 -4.46 14.77
CA PHE A 392 -12.00 -5.90 14.87
C PHE A 392 -10.53 -6.23 14.70
N LYS A 393 -9.96 -7.06 15.57
CA LYS A 393 -8.54 -7.45 15.45
C LYS A 393 -8.37 -8.92 15.77
N ARG A 394 -7.47 -9.57 15.04
CA ARG A 394 -7.06 -10.95 15.30
C ARG A 394 -6.25 -11.03 16.59
N ARG A 395 -6.39 -12.13 17.32
CA ARG A 395 -5.53 -12.45 18.45
C ARG A 395 -4.16 -12.91 17.93
N ILE A 396 -3.11 -12.29 18.46
CA ILE A 396 -1.72 -12.63 18.15
C ILE A 396 -0.98 -12.86 19.47
N TYR A 397 0.01 -13.72 19.44
CA TYR A 397 0.89 -13.99 20.58
C TYR A 397 2.33 -14.20 20.11
N ALA A 398 3.27 -14.03 21.02
CA ALA A 398 4.68 -14.34 20.78
C ALA A 398 5.02 -15.60 21.59
N ASP A 399 5.47 -16.66 20.91
CA ASP A 399 5.81 -17.96 21.54
C ASP A 399 6.84 -17.78 22.65
N GLN A 400 7.84 -16.94 22.37
CA GLN A 400 8.88 -16.58 23.31
C GLN A 400 9.06 -15.07 23.28
N CYS A 401 8.65 -14.41 24.37
CA CYS A 401 8.91 -12.99 24.56
C CYS A 401 10.42 -12.77 24.70
N LYS A 402 11.00 -11.94 23.83
CA LYS A 402 12.45 -11.65 23.81
C LYS A 402 12.78 -10.26 24.33
N CYS A 403 11.86 -9.68 25.11
CA CYS A 403 12.04 -8.39 25.75
C CYS A 403 13.27 -8.38 26.69
N TYR A 404 13.71 -7.18 27.07
CA TYR A 404 14.83 -6.99 28.00
C TYR A 404 14.70 -7.78 29.32
N GLN A 405 13.46 -8.00 29.80
CA GLN A 405 13.20 -8.72 31.06
C GLN A 405 13.36 -10.24 30.90
N CYS A 406 13.09 -10.79 29.72
CA CYS A 406 13.12 -12.23 29.47
C CYS A 406 14.48 -12.70 28.95
N ALA A 407 15.12 -11.94 28.07
CA ALA A 407 16.27 -12.42 27.29
C ALA A 407 17.65 -11.90 27.76
N GLY A 408 17.70 -10.92 28.68
CA GLY A 408 18.96 -10.28 29.09
C GLY A 408 19.52 -9.31 28.05
N VAL A 409 20.59 -8.59 28.41
CA VAL A 409 20.97 -7.30 27.78
C VAL A 409 21.66 -7.42 26.42
N ASP A 410 22.22 -8.58 26.06
CA ASP A 410 23.26 -8.67 25.02
C ASP A 410 22.88 -9.46 23.76
N LEU A 411 21.59 -9.55 23.41
CA LEU A 411 21.18 -10.16 22.13
C LEU A 411 21.24 -9.17 20.96
N SER A 412 21.75 -9.62 19.81
CA SER A 412 21.74 -8.85 18.58
C SER A 412 20.31 -8.59 18.08
N ALA A 413 20.13 -7.58 17.23
CA ALA A 413 18.81 -7.23 16.68
C ALA A 413 18.15 -8.36 15.86
N LYS A 414 18.92 -9.34 15.37
CA LYS A 414 18.40 -10.53 14.69
C LYS A 414 17.95 -11.61 15.67
N GLU A 415 18.65 -11.77 16.78
CA GLU A 415 18.32 -12.78 17.80
C GLU A 415 17.09 -12.39 18.62
N LYS A 416 16.82 -11.09 18.75
CA LYS A 416 15.63 -10.53 19.44
C LYS A 416 14.32 -10.62 18.66
N ALA A 417 14.33 -10.97 17.37
CA ALA A 417 13.08 -11.09 16.63
C ALA A 417 12.16 -12.13 17.30
N GLU A 418 11.04 -11.66 17.83
CA GLU A 418 9.97 -12.50 18.39
C GLU A 418 9.31 -13.27 17.23
N ASP A 419 9.05 -14.56 17.45
CA ASP A 419 8.23 -15.35 16.52
C ASP A 419 6.77 -15.14 16.91
N TRP A 420 6.04 -14.48 16.02
CA TRP A 420 4.66 -14.07 16.24
C TRP A 420 3.74 -15.07 15.57
N LYS A 421 2.80 -15.62 16.34
CA LYS A 421 1.76 -16.52 15.84
C LYS A 421 0.41 -15.82 15.84
N CYS A 422 -0.41 -16.23 14.89
CA CYS A 422 -1.77 -15.72 14.69
C CYS A 422 -2.78 -16.80 15.06
N GLN A 423 -3.80 -16.47 15.85
CA GLN A 423 -4.90 -17.39 16.13
C GLN A 423 -6.09 -17.11 15.20
N ASN A 424 -7.02 -18.07 15.17
CA ASN A 424 -8.28 -17.93 14.46
C ASN A 424 -9.33 -17.13 15.25
N SER A 425 -9.06 -16.86 16.53
CA SER A 425 -9.92 -16.06 17.41
C SER A 425 -9.80 -14.55 17.16
N TRP A 426 -10.93 -13.84 17.24
CA TRP A 426 -11.01 -12.39 17.00
C TRP A 426 -11.61 -11.64 18.18
N TYR A 427 -11.24 -10.36 18.29
CA TYR A 427 -11.85 -9.43 19.23
C TYR A 427 -12.57 -8.30 18.50
N ARG A 428 -13.75 -7.96 18.98
CA ARG A 428 -14.47 -6.72 18.67
C ARG A 428 -14.23 -5.70 19.78
N ILE A 429 -13.55 -4.61 19.46
CA ILE A 429 -13.20 -3.56 20.41
C ILE A 429 -13.92 -2.26 20.09
N SER A 430 -14.71 -1.79 21.06
CA SER A 430 -15.32 -0.47 21.08
C SER A 430 -14.81 0.29 22.30
N ASP A 431 -13.76 1.08 22.10
CA ASP A 431 -13.07 1.82 23.15
C ASP A 431 -12.64 0.90 24.31
N SER A 432 -13.25 1.04 25.49
CA SER A 432 -12.93 0.26 26.69
C SER A 432 -13.54 -1.13 26.68
N LYS A 433 -14.53 -1.38 25.81
CA LYS A 433 -15.22 -2.66 25.71
C LYS A 433 -14.52 -3.55 24.69
N VAL A 434 -14.11 -4.74 25.15
CA VAL A 434 -13.50 -5.79 24.35
C VAL A 434 -14.37 -7.03 24.50
N ASP A 435 -14.94 -7.49 23.39
CA ASP A 435 -15.75 -8.71 23.29
C ASP A 435 -15.07 -9.67 22.30
N GLU A 436 -15.13 -10.97 22.54
CA GLU A 436 -14.73 -11.99 21.55
C GLU A 436 -15.75 -12.09 20.42
N CYS A 437 -15.28 -12.45 19.23
CA CYS A 437 -16.11 -12.67 18.05
C CYS A 437 -15.47 -13.66 17.08
N SER A 438 -16.28 -14.16 16.15
CA SER A 438 -15.86 -15.06 15.08
C SER A 438 -15.35 -14.30 13.84
N ILE A 439 -14.64 -14.98 12.95
CA ILE A 439 -14.26 -14.39 11.65
C ILE A 439 -15.50 -14.08 10.78
N GLU A 440 -16.59 -14.85 10.91
CA GLU A 440 -17.85 -14.59 10.20
C GLU A 440 -18.44 -13.24 10.62
N ASP A 441 -18.38 -12.90 11.91
CA ASP A 441 -18.83 -11.59 12.41
C ASP A 441 -17.98 -10.45 11.85
N VAL A 442 -16.68 -10.69 11.68
CA VAL A 442 -15.76 -9.74 11.04
C VAL A 442 -16.13 -9.56 9.57
N LYS A 443 -16.30 -10.65 8.80
CA LYS A 443 -16.67 -10.63 7.37
C LYS A 443 -18.05 -10.01 7.12
N ARG A 444 -18.98 -10.12 8.09
CA ARG A 444 -20.30 -9.44 8.05
C ARG A 444 -20.22 -7.92 8.30
N SER A 445 -19.11 -7.44 8.85
CA SER A 445 -18.94 -6.01 9.13
C SER A 445 -18.75 -5.21 7.84
N ASN A 446 -18.95 -3.89 7.90
CA ASN A 446 -18.80 -3.02 6.72
C ASN A 446 -17.49 -2.20 6.83
N PRO A 447 -16.41 -2.60 6.14
CA PRO A 447 -15.07 -2.11 6.44
C PRO A 447 -14.89 -0.64 6.04
N TYR A 448 -14.23 0.12 6.90
CA TYR A 448 -13.72 1.46 6.61
C TYR A 448 -12.21 1.42 6.31
N MET A 449 -11.47 0.59 7.04
CA MET A 449 -10.06 0.30 6.79
C MET A 449 -9.80 -1.18 7.01
N LEU A 450 -9.01 -1.78 6.12
CA LEU A 450 -8.57 -3.17 6.22
C LEU A 450 -7.04 -3.18 6.33
N LEU A 451 -6.53 -3.96 7.28
CA LEU A 451 -5.10 -4.18 7.44
C LEU A 451 -4.81 -5.66 7.24
N TYR A 452 -3.99 -5.93 6.24
CA TYR A 452 -3.50 -7.24 5.90
C TYR A 452 -1.99 -7.32 6.09
N GLU A 453 -1.46 -8.50 6.41
CA GLU A 453 -0.03 -8.77 6.41
C GLU A 453 0.35 -9.81 5.37
N LEU A 454 1.51 -9.62 4.73
CA LEU A 454 2.07 -10.54 3.76
C LEU A 454 2.47 -11.84 4.47
N MET A 455 2.00 -12.98 3.95
CA MET A 455 2.33 -14.31 4.45
C MET A 455 3.72 -14.73 3.99
N ASN A 456 4.48 -15.40 4.87
CA ASN A 456 5.72 -16.07 4.47
C ASN A 456 5.40 -17.42 3.82
N GLN A 457 6.38 -18.04 3.15
CA GLN A 457 6.17 -19.34 2.51
C GLN A 457 5.76 -20.42 3.52
N ASP A 458 6.34 -20.40 4.72
CA ASP A 458 5.98 -21.32 5.81
C ASP A 458 4.51 -21.17 6.26
N ASP A 459 3.94 -19.95 6.16
CA ASP A 459 2.53 -19.71 6.50
C ASP A 459 1.59 -20.15 5.37
N MET A 460 2.08 -20.23 4.12
CA MET A 460 1.29 -20.76 3.00
C MET A 460 1.21 -22.27 3.05
N ASP A 461 2.32 -22.94 3.38
CA ASP A 461 2.35 -24.40 3.53
C ASP A 461 1.44 -24.87 4.70
N ALA A 462 1.31 -24.05 5.76
CA ALA A 462 0.37 -24.31 6.86
C ALA A 462 -1.10 -24.13 6.45
N ARG A 463 -1.40 -23.18 5.55
CA ARG A 463 -2.74 -23.01 4.99
C ARG A 463 -3.15 -24.20 4.14
N ASP A 464 -2.24 -24.69 3.28
CA ASP A 464 -2.55 -25.84 2.42
C ASP A 464 -2.85 -27.10 3.28
N GLN A 465 -2.23 -27.23 4.45
CA GLN A 465 -2.55 -28.28 5.43
C GLN A 465 -3.92 -28.05 6.11
N GLU A 466 -4.26 -26.81 6.50
CA GLU A 466 -5.58 -26.48 7.09
C GLU A 466 -6.73 -26.73 6.10
N ASP A 467 -6.56 -26.36 4.82
CA ASP A 467 -7.55 -26.58 3.76
C ASP A 467 -7.72 -28.11 3.49
N GLU A 468 -6.62 -28.90 3.54
CA GLU A 468 -6.67 -30.37 3.41
C GLU A 468 -7.36 -31.08 4.59
N ASP A 469 -7.23 -30.55 5.80
CA ASP A 469 -7.88 -31.10 7.00
C ASP A 469 -9.38 -30.76 7.04
N GLU A 470 -9.79 -29.54 6.65
CA GLU A 470 -11.21 -29.16 6.54
C GLU A 470 -11.95 -29.95 5.45
N ASP A 471 -11.30 -30.21 4.30
CA ASP A 471 -11.87 -31.03 3.22
C ASP A 471 -12.04 -32.50 3.68
N GLN A 472 -11.09 -33.05 4.45
CA GLN A 472 -11.20 -34.40 5.03
C GLN A 472 -12.33 -34.50 6.06
N ASP A 473 -12.53 -33.48 6.90
CA ASP A 473 -13.61 -33.43 7.89
C ASP A 473 -15.00 -33.27 7.22
N GLN A 474 -15.10 -32.56 6.10
CA GLN A 474 -16.32 -32.50 5.30
C GLN A 474 -16.61 -33.84 4.61
N GLU A 475 -15.60 -34.52 4.06
CA GLU A 475 -15.75 -35.82 3.41
C GLU A 475 -16.17 -36.91 4.42
N TRP A 476 -15.63 -36.88 5.65
CA TRP A 476 -16.06 -37.75 6.75
C TRP A 476 -17.50 -37.48 7.21
N ASN A 477 -17.93 -36.21 7.26
CA ASN A 477 -19.30 -35.87 7.64
C ASN A 477 -20.32 -36.27 6.56
N ASP A 478 -19.97 -36.14 5.28
CA ASP A 478 -20.80 -36.56 4.16
C ASP A 478 -20.90 -38.11 4.06
N GLU A 479 -19.83 -38.83 4.39
CA GLU A 479 -19.88 -40.30 4.55
C GLU A 479 -20.76 -40.72 5.74
N GLU A 480 -20.69 -40.03 6.88
CA GLU A 480 -21.53 -40.33 8.05
C GLU A 480 -23.02 -40.00 7.83
N GLN A 481 -23.33 -39.02 6.98
CA GLN A 481 -24.68 -38.71 6.53
C GLN A 481 -25.17 -39.67 5.44
N GLY A 482 -24.29 -40.14 4.55
CA GLY A 482 -24.59 -41.20 3.58
C GLY A 482 -24.88 -42.57 4.23
N VAL A 483 -24.32 -42.85 5.41
CA VAL A 483 -24.59 -44.08 6.17
C VAL A 483 -25.96 -44.05 6.88
N LYS A 484 -26.48 -42.86 7.22
CA LYS A 484 -27.78 -42.70 7.91
C LYS A 484 -29.01 -42.80 6.98
N ASP A 485 -28.84 -42.63 5.67
CA ASP A 485 -29.92 -42.76 4.68
C ASP A 485 -30.04 -44.17 4.05
N SER A 486 -29.25 -45.15 4.51
CA SER A 486 -29.23 -46.51 3.94
C SER A 486 -30.09 -47.56 4.66
N MET A 487 -30.93 -47.16 5.62
CA MET A 487 -31.72 -48.11 6.42
C MET A 487 -33.23 -47.85 6.38
N THR A 488 -33.82 -47.78 5.18
CA THR A 488 -35.23 -48.17 4.96
C THR A 488 -35.46 -48.69 3.53
N ASP A 489 -35.98 -49.91 3.49
CA ASP A 489 -36.89 -50.50 2.52
C ASP A 489 -36.41 -51.21 1.25
N PHE A 490 -37.02 -52.39 1.11
CA PHE A 490 -36.77 -53.52 0.24
C PHE A 490 -37.78 -53.50 -0.93
N GLU A 491 -37.33 -53.97 -2.09
CA GLU A 491 -38.10 -54.57 -3.21
C GLU A 491 -39.02 -53.69 -4.11
N THR A 492 -38.62 -53.48 -5.38
CA THR A 492 -39.01 -54.31 -6.54
C THR A 492 -38.61 -53.66 -7.90
N GLY A 493 -38.15 -54.49 -8.86
CA GLY A 493 -38.52 -54.30 -10.28
C GLY A 493 -37.51 -53.74 -11.31
N ALA A 494 -36.70 -54.64 -11.87
CA ALA A 494 -36.42 -54.83 -13.31
C ALA A 494 -35.87 -53.71 -14.25
N ARG A 495 -34.74 -54.09 -14.89
CA ARG A 495 -34.34 -53.99 -16.33
C ARG A 495 -33.62 -52.73 -16.88
N THR A 496 -32.39 -53.01 -17.39
CA THR A 496 -31.75 -52.59 -18.69
C THR A 496 -31.51 -51.08 -18.92
N ASP A 497 -30.35 -50.53 -19.31
CA ASP A 497 -29.31 -50.94 -20.27
C ASP A 497 -28.00 -50.12 -20.12
N ASN A 498 -26.93 -50.62 -20.75
CA ASN A 498 -25.59 -50.05 -20.94
C ASN A 498 -25.53 -48.75 -21.79
N ALA A 499 -24.53 -47.88 -21.53
CA ALA A 499 -23.66 -47.18 -22.51
C ALA A 499 -22.80 -46.10 -21.79
N SER A 500 -21.49 -46.30 -21.58
CA SER A 500 -20.36 -45.88 -22.44
C SER A 500 -20.17 -44.37 -22.65
N THR A 501 -19.15 -43.84 -21.96
CA THR A 501 -18.07 -42.94 -22.43
C THR A 501 -18.29 -42.14 -23.72
N THR A 502 -18.21 -40.80 -23.67
CA THR A 502 -17.36 -40.03 -24.59
C THR A 502 -17.05 -38.61 -24.11
N THR A 503 -15.75 -38.33 -24.02
CA THR A 503 -15.11 -37.02 -24.06
C THR A 503 -15.53 -36.21 -25.28
N ASN A 504 -15.76 -34.91 -25.13
CA ASN A 504 -15.82 -34.00 -26.27
C ASN A 504 -15.10 -32.68 -25.98
N THR A 505 -13.84 -32.65 -26.38
CA THR A 505 -13.05 -31.45 -26.67
C THR A 505 -13.56 -30.80 -27.95
N ASN A 506 -13.95 -29.51 -27.92
CA ASN A 506 -13.47 -28.51 -28.89
C ASN A 506 -14.16 -27.15 -28.77
N ALA A 507 -13.36 -26.13 -29.14
CA ALA A 507 -13.68 -24.79 -29.63
C ALA A 507 -13.55 -23.66 -28.57
N TYR A 508 -12.82 -22.55 -28.79
CA TYR A 508 -12.29 -21.92 -30.01
C TYR A 508 -10.96 -21.22 -29.71
N ASN A 509 -9.96 -21.45 -30.57
CA ASN A 509 -8.68 -20.73 -30.58
C ASN A 509 -8.59 -20.00 -31.93
N VAL A 510 -8.86 -18.69 -31.92
CA VAL A 510 -8.73 -17.82 -33.10
C VAL A 510 -8.14 -16.50 -32.63
N TYR A 511 -6.82 -16.35 -32.69
CA TYR A 511 -6.09 -15.11 -33.03
C TYR A 511 -4.60 -15.44 -33.10
N ASN A 512 -4.16 -16.01 -34.22
CA ASN A 512 -2.76 -16.01 -34.62
C ASN A 512 -2.69 -15.48 -36.06
N ASN A 513 -2.24 -14.23 -36.20
CA ASN A 513 -1.45 -13.72 -37.33
C ASN A 513 -1.31 -12.19 -37.24
N ILE A 514 -0.17 -11.69 -36.75
CA ILE A 514 0.31 -10.32 -37.04
C ILE A 514 1.83 -10.37 -37.28
N PRO A 515 2.37 -9.66 -38.29
CA PRO A 515 3.76 -9.82 -38.72
C PRO A 515 4.74 -9.18 -37.73
N THR A 516 5.75 -9.94 -37.31
CA THR A 516 6.88 -9.46 -36.52
C THR A 516 7.81 -8.60 -37.39
N ASP A 517 7.94 -7.32 -37.05
CA ASP A 517 8.97 -6.43 -37.59
C ASP A 517 10.37 -6.93 -37.18
N ASP A 518 11.32 -6.96 -38.13
CA ASP A 518 12.67 -7.46 -37.92
C ASP A 518 13.45 -6.65 -36.86
N ALA A 519 13.03 -5.40 -36.62
CA ALA A 519 13.55 -4.58 -35.54
C ALA A 519 13.21 -5.13 -34.13
N ALA A 520 12.05 -5.77 -33.97
CA ALA A 520 11.62 -6.36 -32.71
C ALA A 520 12.38 -7.67 -32.39
N LYS A 521 12.74 -8.44 -33.42
CA LYS A 521 13.57 -9.65 -33.27
C LYS A 521 15.02 -9.31 -32.89
N GLU A 522 15.56 -8.23 -33.45
CA GLU A 522 16.91 -7.78 -33.12
C GLU A 522 16.99 -7.17 -31.72
N ALA A 523 15.97 -6.41 -31.30
CA ALA A 523 15.89 -5.89 -29.93
C ALA A 523 15.78 -7.01 -28.89
N LEU A 524 15.02 -8.09 -29.19
CA LEU A 524 14.92 -9.25 -28.32
C LEU A 524 16.25 -10.01 -28.23
N ARG A 525 16.98 -10.18 -29.35
CA ARG A 525 18.32 -10.79 -29.36
C ARG A 525 19.33 -10.04 -28.50
N ILE A 526 19.36 -8.72 -28.60
CA ILE A 526 20.28 -7.88 -27.81
C ILE A 526 19.93 -7.92 -26.32
N ALA A 527 18.65 -7.92 -25.97
CA ALA A 527 18.20 -8.03 -24.58
C ALA A 527 18.55 -9.39 -23.97
N THR A 528 18.38 -10.49 -24.71
CA THR A 528 18.75 -11.83 -24.23
C THR A 528 20.26 -11.99 -24.08
N ALA A 529 21.06 -11.38 -24.97
CA ALA A 529 22.53 -11.43 -24.87
C ALA A 529 23.06 -10.68 -23.63
N LEU A 530 22.48 -9.52 -23.29
CA LEU A 530 22.86 -8.75 -22.11
C LEU A 530 22.49 -9.44 -20.80
N MET A 531 21.37 -10.17 -20.75
CA MET A 531 20.98 -10.93 -19.56
C MET A 531 21.83 -12.19 -19.33
N MET A 532 22.44 -12.75 -20.39
CA MET A 532 23.37 -13.89 -20.24
C MET A 532 24.78 -13.47 -19.80
N GLU A 533 25.18 -12.21 -20.00
CA GLU A 533 26.44 -11.67 -19.47
C GLU A 533 26.35 -11.36 -17.97
N ASP A 534 25.18 -10.95 -17.47
CA ASP A 534 24.94 -10.66 -16.05
C ASP A 534 24.85 -11.90 -15.15
N GLN A 535 24.59 -13.09 -15.73
CA GLN A 535 24.63 -14.36 -14.98
C GLN A 535 26.05 -14.95 -14.85
N LYS A 536 27.07 -14.31 -15.43
CA LYS A 536 28.48 -14.76 -15.38
C LYS A 536 29.39 -13.89 -14.50
N GLN A 537 28.86 -12.91 -13.79
CA GLN A 537 29.52 -12.18 -12.69
C GLN A 537 28.84 -12.51 -11.37
#